data_AF-A0A2R6NG64-F1
#
_entry.id   AF-A0A2R6NG64-F1
#
_cell.length_a   1.000
_cell.length_b   1.000
_cell.length_c   1.000
_cell.angle_alpha   90.00
_cell.angle_beta   90.00
_cell.angle_gamma   90.00
#
_symmetry.space_group_name_H-M   'P 1'
#
loop_
_entity.id
_entity.type
_entity.pdbx_description
1 polymer ?
#
loop_
_entity_poly.entity_id
_entity_poly.type
_entity_poly.pdbx_seq_one_letter_code
_entity_poly.pdbx_strand_id
1 'polypeptide(L)'
;MVAYLWLVWYQANSKTSPKHWALAVTYELHERAYATFYEIMGDGNGMGQFLPTVVRRVHLTGTHGHQPYDGKLLLGEITDSVVGALEMYGESAVELVNSHNRKRGLGESNCQVSKR
;
A
#
# COMPACT_ATOMS: atom_id res chain seq x y z
N MET A 1 -10.06 19.68 -11.78
CA MET A 1 -10.04 20.03 -10.34
C MET A 1 -8.63 19.71 -9.84
N VAL A 2 -8.11 20.41 -8.82
CA VAL A 2 -6.79 20.07 -8.24
C VAL A 2 -7.03 19.08 -7.11
N ALA A 3 -6.27 17.98 -7.09
CA ALA A 3 -6.25 17.02 -6.01
C ALA A 3 -4.84 16.95 -5.39
N TYR A 4 -4.73 16.44 -4.18
CA TYR A 4 -3.50 16.35 -3.42
C TYR A 4 -3.13 14.89 -3.23
N LEU A 5 -1.91 14.53 -3.64
CA LEU A 5 -1.39 13.18 -3.51
C LEU A 5 -0.54 13.06 -2.25
N TRP A 6 -0.84 12.05 -1.44
CA TRP A 6 -0.17 11.77 -0.20
C TRP A 6 0.42 10.37 -0.23
N LEU A 7 1.63 10.22 0.33
CA LEU A 7 2.16 8.93 0.75
C LEU A 7 1.81 8.74 2.22
N VAL A 8 1.07 7.68 2.53
CA VAL A 8 0.63 7.35 3.90
C VAL A 8 1.26 6.03 4.31
N TRP A 9 1.72 5.92 5.55
CA TRP A 9 2.22 4.67 6.11
C TRP A 9 1.59 4.36 7.46
N TYR A 10 1.42 3.07 7.71
CA TYR A 10 0.76 2.54 8.88
C TYR A 10 1.75 1.69 9.68
N GLN A 11 1.50 1.62 10.98
CA GLN A 11 2.25 0.71 11.83
C GLN A 11 1.87 -0.73 11.50
N ALA A 12 2.91 -1.55 11.40
CA ALA A 12 2.76 -2.98 11.33
C ALA A 12 2.08 -3.49 12.61
N ASN A 13 1.02 -4.30 12.46
CA ASN A 13 0.26 -4.84 13.59
C ASN A 13 1.09 -5.83 14.44
N SER A 14 2.19 -6.36 13.88
CA SER A 14 3.18 -7.20 14.54
C SER A 14 4.60 -6.83 14.06
N LYS A 15 5.61 -7.09 14.91
CA LYS A 15 7.04 -7.01 14.49
C LYS A 15 7.39 -7.95 13.34
N THR A 16 6.57 -8.98 13.12
CA THR A 16 6.73 -9.95 12.03
C THR A 16 5.95 -9.56 10.76
N SER A 17 5.04 -8.58 10.84
CA SER A 17 4.34 -8.08 9.65
C SER A 17 5.12 -6.92 9.02
N PRO A 18 5.20 -6.85 7.69
CA PRO A 18 5.85 -5.72 7.02
C PRO A 18 5.09 -4.42 7.27
N LYS A 19 5.82 -3.30 7.32
CA LYS A 19 5.20 -1.96 7.34
C LYS A 19 4.39 -1.77 6.05
N HIS A 20 3.18 -1.23 6.18
CA HIS A 20 2.26 -1.00 5.07
C HIS A 20 2.29 0.48 4.67
N TRP A 21 2.29 0.74 3.36
CA TRP A 21 2.17 2.09 2.82
C TRP A 21 1.10 2.10 1.72
N ALA A 22 0.46 3.26 1.55
CA ALA A 22 -0.60 3.47 0.57
C ALA A 22 -0.50 4.88 -0.01
N LEU A 23 -0.98 5.04 -1.24
CA LEU A 23 -1.17 6.36 -1.82
C LEU A 23 -2.58 6.84 -1.51
N ALA A 24 -2.73 8.07 -1.04
CA ALA A 24 -4.02 8.65 -0.74
C ALA A 24 -4.22 9.93 -1.54
N VAL A 25 -5.43 10.14 -2.05
CA VAL A 25 -5.83 11.35 -2.78
C VAL A 25 -6.92 12.06 -2.01
N THR A 26 -6.70 13.35 -1.74
CA THR A 26 -7.73 14.26 -1.21
C THR A 26 -8.01 15.38 -2.20
N TYR A 27 -9.23 15.92 -2.18
CA TYR A 27 -9.57 17.14 -2.96
C TYR A 27 -9.41 18.43 -2.14
N GLU A 28 -8.93 18.28 -0.91
CA GLU A 28 -8.75 19.36 0.05
C GLU A 28 -7.45 19.12 0.84
N LEU A 29 -6.75 20.20 1.21
CA LEU A 29 -5.48 20.13 1.94
C LEU A 29 -5.67 19.93 3.46
N HIS A 30 -6.89 20.02 3.97
CA HIS A 30 -7.17 19.91 5.40
C HIS A 30 -7.01 18.46 5.90
N GLU A 31 -6.54 18.26 7.13
CA GLU A 31 -6.32 16.92 7.69
C GLU A 31 -7.62 16.09 7.86
N ARG A 32 -8.77 16.76 7.93
CA ARG A 32 -10.09 16.12 8.03
C ARG A 32 -10.71 15.76 6.67
N ALA A 33 -10.00 16.04 5.57
CA ALA A 33 -10.49 15.73 4.24
C ALA A 33 -10.69 14.22 4.07
N TYR A 34 -11.75 13.84 3.36
CA TYR A 34 -11.93 12.48 2.91
C TYR A 34 -10.90 12.16 1.83
N ALA A 35 -10.23 11.04 1.99
CA ALA A 35 -9.27 10.52 1.04
C ALA A 35 -9.79 9.25 0.35
N THR A 36 -9.27 9.03 -0.86
CA THR A 36 -9.31 7.75 -1.55
C THR A 36 -7.92 7.13 -1.50
N PHE A 37 -7.84 5.94 -0.93
CA PHE A 37 -6.62 5.16 -0.80
C PHE A 37 -6.49 4.18 -1.96
N TYR A 38 -5.28 4.09 -2.49
CA TYR A 38 -4.84 3.13 -3.49
C TYR A 38 -3.71 2.33 -2.84
N GLU A 39 -4.01 1.08 -2.51
CA GLU A 39 -3.13 0.24 -1.72
C GLU A 39 -3.03 -1.18 -2.28
N ILE A 40 -2.06 -1.92 -1.76
CA ILE A 40 -1.77 -3.29 -2.16
C ILE A 40 -1.91 -4.17 -0.93
N MET A 41 -2.94 -5.01 -0.87
CA MET A 41 -3.17 -5.90 0.26
C MET A 41 -2.71 -7.32 -0.06
N GLY A 42 -1.96 -7.93 0.85
CA GLY A 42 -1.58 -9.34 0.81
C GLY A 42 -2.61 -10.22 1.53
N ASP A 43 -2.74 -11.47 1.11
CA ASP A 43 -3.70 -12.46 1.65
C ASP A 43 -3.44 -12.93 3.10
N GLY A 44 -2.65 -12.20 3.88
CA GLY A 44 -2.43 -12.46 5.30
C GLY A 44 -1.42 -13.56 5.63
N ASN A 45 -0.91 -14.32 4.65
CA ASN A 45 0.00 -15.45 4.94
C ASN A 45 1.48 -15.16 4.62
N GLY A 46 1.86 -13.89 4.55
CA GLY A 46 3.25 -13.41 4.48
C GLY A 46 4.00 -13.67 3.16
N MET A 47 3.49 -14.56 2.30
CA MET A 47 4.10 -14.98 1.02
C MET A 47 3.08 -15.12 -0.12
N GLY A 48 1.82 -14.73 0.10
CA GLY A 48 0.74 -14.93 -0.86
C GLY A 48 0.53 -13.80 -1.85
N GLN A 49 -0.44 -13.99 -2.74
CA GLN A 49 -0.74 -13.05 -3.82
C GLN A 49 -1.24 -11.73 -3.23
N PHE A 50 -0.67 -10.64 -3.74
CA PHE A 50 -1.15 -9.29 -3.46
C PHE A 50 -2.21 -8.89 -4.48
N LEU A 51 -3.16 -8.06 -4.06
CA LEU A 51 -4.22 -7.52 -4.91
C LEU A 51 -4.31 -5.99 -4.76
N PRO A 52 -4.61 -5.27 -5.86
CA PRO A 52 -4.85 -3.84 -5.78
C PRO A 52 -6.18 -3.62 -5.05
N THR A 53 -6.20 -2.67 -4.13
CA THR A 53 -7.42 -2.28 -3.42
C THR A 53 -7.58 -0.77 -3.45
N VAL A 54 -8.81 -0.31 -3.72
CA VAL A 54 -9.19 1.10 -3.64
C VAL A 54 -10.19 1.28 -2.51
N VAL A 55 -9.85 2.07 -1.50
CA VAL A 55 -10.74 2.36 -0.37
C VAL A 55 -11.09 3.84 -0.35
N ARG A 56 -12.39 4.15 -0.45
CA ARG A 56 -12.89 5.52 -0.54
C ARG A 56 -13.41 5.99 0.82
N ARG A 57 -13.44 7.31 1.03
CA ARG A 57 -14.00 7.99 2.21
C ARG A 57 -13.28 7.66 3.52
N VAL A 58 -11.95 7.57 3.47
CA VAL A 58 -11.11 7.34 4.65
C VAL A 58 -10.56 8.68 5.14
N HIS A 59 -10.51 8.90 6.45
CA HIS A 59 -9.91 10.10 7.03
C HIS A 59 -8.39 9.94 7.15
N LEU A 60 -7.61 10.95 6.75
CA LEU A 60 -6.15 10.98 6.87
C LEU A 60 -5.62 11.06 8.32
N THR A 61 -6.52 11.11 9.31
CA THR A 61 -6.21 11.13 10.75
C THR A 61 -6.74 9.90 11.49
N GLY A 62 -7.42 8.99 10.78
CA GLY A 62 -8.08 7.83 11.36
C GLY A 62 -7.28 6.54 11.22
N THR A 63 -7.68 5.51 11.96
CA THR A 63 -7.22 4.14 11.72
C THR A 63 -7.75 3.65 10.37
N HIS A 64 -6.90 2.98 9.60
CA HIS A 64 -7.32 2.30 8.37
C HIS A 64 -7.47 0.81 8.66
N GLY A 65 -8.73 0.33 8.65
CA GLY A 65 -9.06 -0.99 9.19
C GLY A 65 -8.65 -1.11 10.66
N HIS A 66 -7.74 -2.06 10.95
CA HIS A 66 -7.19 -2.29 12.30
C HIS A 66 -5.78 -1.72 12.49
N GLN A 67 -5.22 -1.01 11.51
CA GLN A 67 -3.84 -0.51 11.58
C GLN A 67 -3.78 0.95 12.08
N PRO A 68 -2.93 1.27 13.07
CA PRO A 68 -2.74 2.64 13.50
C PRO A 68 -1.93 3.42 12.46
N TYR A 69 -2.37 4.64 12.22
CA TYR A 69 -1.68 5.60 11.36
C TYR A 69 -0.34 6.00 11.99
N ASP A 70 0.76 5.91 11.22
CA ASP A 70 2.12 6.22 11.68
C ASP A 70 2.63 7.55 11.10
N GLY A 71 2.20 7.92 9.89
CA GLY A 71 2.53 9.20 9.27
C GLY A 71 2.07 9.37 7.83
N LYS A 72 2.22 10.59 7.31
CA LYS A 72 1.95 10.96 5.91
C LYS A 72 2.96 11.98 5.41
N LEU A 73 3.16 11.98 4.10
CA LEU A 73 3.94 12.98 3.36
C LEU A 73 3.11 13.46 2.16
N LEU A 74 2.98 14.79 2.02
CA LEU A 74 2.41 15.38 0.80
C LEU A 74 3.43 15.26 -0.33
N LEU A 75 3.05 14.56 -1.40
CA LEU A 75 3.87 14.44 -2.61
C LEU A 75 3.64 15.62 -3.56
N GLY A 76 2.46 16.22 -3.54
CA GLY A 76 2.15 17.44 -4.27
C GLY A 76 0.73 17.48 -4.82
N GLU A 77 0.49 18.48 -5.66
CA GLU A 77 -0.76 18.66 -6.40
C GLU A 77 -0.76 17.80 -7.66
N ILE A 78 -1.89 17.17 -7.94
CA ILE A 78 -2.13 16.33 -9.11
C ILE A 78 -3.43 16.75 -9.80
N THR A 79 -3.52 16.42 -11.09
CA THR A 79 -4.71 16.69 -11.91
C THR A 79 -5.58 15.44 -12.02
N ASP A 80 -6.84 15.61 -12.44
CA ASP A 80 -7.79 14.51 -12.58
C ASP A 80 -7.31 13.39 -13.53
N SER A 81 -6.46 13.72 -14.52
CA SER A 81 -5.86 12.71 -15.41
C SER A 81 -4.91 11.76 -14.65
N VAL A 82 -4.17 12.29 -13.66
CA VAL A 82 -3.30 11.48 -12.79
C VAL A 82 -4.15 10.63 -11.85
N VAL A 83 -5.27 11.15 -11.36
CA VAL A 83 -6.21 10.37 -10.51
C VAL A 83 -6.71 9.14 -11.26
N GLY A 84 -7.11 9.30 -12.53
CA GLY A 84 -7.53 8.17 -13.37
C GLY A 84 -6.42 7.14 -13.63
N ALA A 85 -5.15 7.55 -13.55
CA ALA A 85 -4.00 6.66 -13.72
C ALA A 85 -3.59 5.90 -12.44
N LEU A 86 -4.06 6.31 -11.26
CA LEU A 86 -3.69 5.67 -9.99
C LEU A 86 -4.21 4.24 -9.85
N GLU A 87 -5.35 3.92 -10.45
CA GLU A 87 -5.87 2.54 -10.48
C GLU A 87 -4.91 1.62 -11.26
N MET A 88 -4.47 2.06 -12.45
CA MET A 88 -3.47 1.34 -13.26
C MET A 88 -2.11 1.22 -12.57
N TYR A 89 -1.72 2.23 -11.77
CA TYR A 89 -0.53 2.15 -10.94
C TYR A 89 -0.64 1.02 -9.91
N GLY A 90 -1.78 0.91 -9.22
CA GLY A 90 -2.03 -0.16 -8.25
C GLY A 90 -1.90 -1.55 -8.88
N GLU A 91 -2.51 -1.75 -10.05
CA GLU A 91 -2.41 -2.99 -10.84
C GLU A 91 -0.96 -3.32 -11.21
N SER A 92 -0.25 -2.36 -11.79
CA SER A 92 1.15 -2.55 -12.21
C SER A 92 2.08 -2.86 -11.03
N ALA A 93 1.88 -2.16 -9.90
CA ALA A 93 2.67 -2.38 -8.70
C ALA A 93 2.41 -3.78 -8.10
N VAL A 94 1.17 -4.24 -8.11
CA VAL A 94 0.81 -5.61 -7.68
C VAL A 94 1.47 -6.66 -8.56
N GLU A 95 1.42 -6.49 -9.89
CA GLU A 95 2.06 -7.40 -10.83
C GLU A 95 3.57 -7.51 -10.57
N LEU A 96 4.23 -6.37 -10.36
CA LEU A 96 5.66 -6.33 -10.02
C LEU A 96 5.95 -7.06 -8.71
N VAL A 97 5.23 -6.75 -7.63
CA VAL A 97 5.42 -7.38 -6.31
C VAL A 97 5.18 -8.89 -6.39
N ASN A 98 4.09 -9.31 -7.02
CA ASN A 98 3.76 -10.72 -7.21
C ASN A 98 4.81 -11.45 -8.06
N SER A 99 5.31 -10.82 -9.13
CA SER A 99 6.37 -11.41 -9.97
C SER A 99 7.67 -11.61 -9.20
N HIS A 100 8.03 -10.66 -8.33
CA HIS A 100 9.22 -10.75 -7.48
C HIS A 100 9.06 -11.80 -6.38
N ASN A 101 7.88 -11.89 -5.75
CA ASN A 101 7.61 -12.90 -4.73
C ASN A 101 7.60 -14.31 -5.34
N ARG A 102 7.05 -14.49 -6.54
CA ARG A 102 7.10 -15.76 -7.27
C ARG A 102 8.54 -16.18 -7.60
N LYS A 103 9.40 -15.23 -7.98
CA LYS A 103 10.84 -15.49 -8.22
C LYS A 103 11.56 -15.89 -6.93
N ARG A 104 11.25 -15.25 -5.80
CA ARG A 104 11.80 -15.61 -4.48
C ARG A 104 11.32 -16.98 -3.98
N GLY A 105 10.09 -17.36 -4.28
CA GLY A 105 9.51 -18.66 -3.93
C GLY A 105 10.13 -19.87 -4.63
N LEU A 106 10.96 -19.66 -5.65
CA LEU A 106 11.69 -20.71 -6.38
C LEU A 106 13.18 -20.79 -6.00
N GLY A 107 13.68 -19.94 -5.10
CA GLY A 107 15.11 -19.63 -5.04
C GLY A 107 15.85 -19.83 -3.72
N GLU A 108 15.21 -19.78 -2.55
CA GLU A 108 15.97 -19.77 -1.28
C GLU A 108 15.26 -20.51 -0.15
N SER A 109 14.80 -21.75 -0.40
CA SER A 109 14.84 -22.75 0.67
C SER A 109 16.29 -23.20 0.80
N ASN A 110 17.11 -22.42 1.51
CA ASN A 110 18.41 -22.89 1.97
C ASN A 110 18.19 -23.93 3.10
N CYS A 111 17.53 -25.04 2.76
CA CYS A 111 17.62 -26.29 3.48
C CYS A 111 19.03 -26.83 3.22
N GLN A 112 20.04 -26.26 3.87
CA GLN A 112 21.25 -27.02 4.10
C GLN A 112 20.95 -28.03 5.21
N VAL A 113 20.55 -29.20 4.72
CA VAL A 113 20.49 -30.46 5.42
C VAL A 113 21.77 -30.68 6.22
N SER A 114 21.58 -30.95 7.51
CA SER A 114 22.35 -31.87 8.37
C SER A 114 23.70 -32.35 7.81
N LYS A 115 24.78 -32.02 8.51
CA LYS A 115 25.90 -32.94 8.66
C LYS A 115 26.19 -33.16 10.14
N ARG A 116 26.31 -34.47 10.43
CA ARG A 116 26.59 -35.15 11.69
C ARG A 116 27.79 -34.59 12.43
#